data_AF-A0A1A7YD32-F1
#
_entry.id   AF-A0A1A7YD32-F1
#
_cell.length_a   1.000
_cell.length_b   1.000
_cell.length_c   1.000
_cell.angle_alpha   90.00
_cell.angle_beta   90.00
_cell.angle_gamma   90.00
#
_symmetry.space_group_name_H-M   'P 1'
#
loop_
_entity.id
_entity.type
_entity.pdbx_description
1 polymer ?
#
loop_
_entity_poly.entity_id
_entity_poly.type
_entity_poly.pdbx_seq_one_letter_code
_entity_poly.pdbx_strand_id
1 'polypeptide(L)' 'INTPTKPYTTVRKRLVHPKDKIPTGHKCGVIYEIPCKLCNKTYIGETGRQLNTRTIEHKKECEKETRRRHT' A
#
# COMPACT_ATOMS: atom_id res chain seq x y z
N ILE A 1 25.81 35.81 -27.82
CA ILE A 1 24.90 35.90 -26.65
C ILE A 1 24.65 34.47 -26.17
N ASN A 2 25.27 34.04 -25.06
CA ASN A 2 25.03 32.72 -24.48
C ASN A 2 24.02 32.89 -23.34
N THR A 3 22.74 32.72 -23.64
CA THR A 3 21.69 32.71 -22.61
C THR A 3 21.74 31.36 -21.88
N PRO A 4 21.99 31.33 -20.57
CA PRO A 4 21.94 30.09 -19.80
C PRO A 4 20.50 29.57 -19.77
N THR A 5 20.24 28.44 -20.42
CA THR A 5 18.93 27.78 -20.39
C THR A 5 18.95 26.61 -19.42
N LYS A 6 17.94 26.50 -18.56
CA LYS A 6 17.82 25.39 -17.63
C LYS A 6 17.53 24.09 -18.42
N PRO A 7 18.35 23.03 -18.28
CA PRO A 7 18.12 21.80 -19.03
C PRO A 7 16.85 21.08 -18.55
N TYR A 8 16.08 20.54 -19.49
CA TYR A 8 14.80 19.84 -19.25
C TYR A 8 14.93 18.70 -18.22
N THR A 9 16.03 17.94 -18.28
CA THR A 9 16.34 16.88 -17.30
C THR A 9 17.83 16.92 -16.95
N THR A 10 18.16 16.54 -15.72
CA THR A 10 19.55 16.41 -15.27
C THR A 10 20.00 14.95 -15.31
N VAL A 11 21.30 14.71 -15.49
CA VAL A 11 21.89 13.36 -15.44
C VAL A 11 21.52 12.66 -14.13
N ARG A 12 21.52 13.40 -13.01
CA ARG A 12 21.08 12.90 -11.70
C ARG A 12 19.64 12.36 -11.73
N LYS A 13 18.70 13.07 -12.36
CA LYS A 13 17.30 12.59 -12.49
C LYS A 13 17.20 11.31 -13.31
N ARG A 14 18.10 11.07 -14.26
CA ARG A 14 18.11 9.86 -15.09
C ARG A 14 18.77 8.67 -14.39
N LEU A 15 19.88 8.91 -13.70
CA LEU A 15 20.74 7.84 -13.20
C LEU A 15 20.56 7.53 -11.71
N VAL A 16 20.02 8.45 -10.90
CA VAL A 16 19.96 8.27 -9.45
C VAL A 16 18.57 7.81 -9.03
N HIS A 17 18.31 6.52 -9.25
CA HIS A 17 17.27 5.75 -8.57
C HIS A 17 17.93 4.57 -7.84
N PRO A 18 18.54 4.78 -6.67
CA PRO A 18 19.40 3.77 -6.02
C PRO A 18 18.68 2.47 -5.64
N LYS A 19 17.34 2.50 -5.56
CA LYS A 19 16.48 1.36 -5.25
C LYS A 19 15.21 1.43 -6.08
N ASP A 20 14.75 0.28 -6.55
CA ASP A 20 13.44 0.14 -7.16
C ASP A 20 12.32 0.42 -6.15
N LYS A 21 11.20 0.95 -6.64
CA LYS A 21 10.03 1.20 -5.80
C LYS A 21 9.38 -0.14 -5.45
N ILE A 22 9.17 -0.39 -4.16
CA ILE A 22 8.42 -1.56 -3.70
C ILE A 22 6.92 -1.34 -4.00
N PRO A 23 6.24 -2.28 -4.69
CA PRO A 23 4.80 -2.22 -4.90
C PRO A 23 4.03 -2.11 -3.58
N THR A 24 2.93 -1.36 -3.56
CA THR A 24 2.18 -1.07 -2.32
C THR A 24 1.77 -2.33 -1.54
N GLY A 25 1.36 -3.39 -2.24
CA GLY A 25 0.96 -4.66 -1.60
C GLY A 25 2.09 -5.40 -0.88
N HIS A 26 3.34 -5.11 -1.22
CA HIS A 26 4.54 -5.78 -0.68
C HIS A 26 5.21 -4.96 0.44
N LYS A 27 4.64 -3.81 0.80
CA LYS A 27 5.15 -2.98 1.89
C LYS A 27 4.78 -3.58 3.25
N CYS A 28 5.70 -3.45 4.19
CA CYS A 28 5.54 -3.77 5.61
C CYS A 28 5.63 -2.48 6.43
N GLY A 29 5.17 -2.50 7.68
CA GLY A 29 5.20 -1.34 8.58
C GLY A 29 4.30 -0.20 8.08
N VAL A 30 3.21 -0.52 7.39
CA VAL A 30 2.29 0.46 6.83
C VAL A 30 0.97 0.44 7.59
N ILE A 31 0.35 1.61 7.69
CA ILE A 31 -1.05 1.76 8.06
C ILE A 31 -1.90 1.53 6.81
N TYR A 32 -2.96 0.75 6.92
CA TYR A 32 -3.86 0.43 5.82
C TYR A 32 -5.32 0.59 6.23
N GLU A 33 -6.17 0.79 5.22
CA GLU A 33 -7.62 0.91 5.37
C GLU A 33 -8.35 -0.15 4.54
N ILE A 34 -9.43 -0.70 5.10
CA ILE A 34 -10.36 -1.60 4.42
C ILE A 34 -11.78 -1.05 4.63
N PRO A 35 -12.42 -0.46 3.60
CA PRO A 35 -13.78 0.05 3.72
C PRO A 35 -14.79 -1.10 3.73
N CYS A 36 -15.83 -0.97 4.55
CA CYS A 36 -16.98 -1.86 4.50
C CYS A 36 -17.85 -1.51 3.28
N LYS A 37 -18.28 -2.53 2.52
CA LYS A 37 -19.15 -2.33 1.35
C LYS A 37 -20.61 -2.05 1.71
N LEU A 38 -21.03 -2.45 2.91
CA LEU A 38 -22.44 -2.40 3.35
C LEU A 38 -22.73 -1.25 4.31
N CYS A 39 -21.72 -0.54 4.80
CA CYS A 39 -21.89 0.60 5.69
C CYS A 39 -20.70 1.55 5.61
N ASN A 40 -20.85 2.78 6.13
CA ASN A 40 -19.82 3.82 6.11
C ASN A 40 -18.69 3.60 7.15
N LYS A 41 -18.43 2.35 7.54
CA LYS A 41 -17.37 2.01 8.50
C LYS A 41 -16.13 1.53 7.75
N THR A 42 -14.97 1.90 8.28
CA THR A 42 -13.67 1.49 7.73
C THR A 42 -12.85 0.84 8.83
N TYR A 43 -12.21 -0.28 8.51
CA TYR A 43 -11.20 -0.89 9.37
C TYR A 43 -9.84 -0.27 9.05
N ILE A 44 -9.19 0.30 10.04
CA ILE A 44 -7.83 0.86 9.93
C ILE A 44 -6.92 0.06 10.86
N GLY A 45 -5.76 -0.34 10.36
CA GLY A 45 -4.78 -1.06 11.16
C GLY A 45 -3.35 -0.87 10.66
N GLU A 46 -2.39 -1.17 11.53
CA GLU A 46 -0.98 -1.26 11.16
C GLU A 46 -0.61 -2.73 10.91
N THR A 47 0.31 -2.98 9.97
CA THR A 47 0.83 -4.32 9.71
C THR A 47 2.35 -4.35 9.66
N GLY A 48 2.95 -5.22 10.48
CA GLY A 48 4.36 -5.61 10.33
C GLY A 48 4.61 -6.60 9.18
N ARG A 49 3.56 -7.28 8.69
CA ARG A 49 3.62 -8.15 7.50
C ARG A 49 3.36 -7.36 6.22
N GLN A 50 3.64 -7.98 5.06
CA GLN A 50 3.25 -7.43 3.76
C GLN A 50 1.75 -7.17 3.72
N LEU A 51 1.36 -6.02 3.18
CA LEU A 51 -0.04 -5.60 3.09
C LEU A 51 -0.95 -6.65 2.43
N ASN A 52 -0.48 -7.30 1.35
CA ASN A 52 -1.23 -8.38 0.68
C ASN A 52 -1.52 -9.55 1.62
N THR A 53 -0.51 -10.01 2.36
CA THR A 53 -0.66 -11.11 3.32
C THR A 53 -1.68 -10.74 4.39
N ARG A 54 -1.55 -9.55 4.98
CA ARG A 54 -2.47 -9.08 6.03
C ARG A 54 -3.91 -8.96 5.54
N THR A 55 -4.09 -8.50 4.30
CA THR A 55 -5.42 -8.37 3.68
C THR A 55 -6.10 -9.73 3.51
N ILE A 56 -5.35 -10.76 3.10
CA ILE A 56 -5.86 -12.12 2.94
C ILE A 56 -6.23 -12.73 4.29
N GLU A 57 -5.36 -12.58 5.30
CA GLU A 57 -5.63 -13.03 6.67
C GLU A 57 -6.91 -12.41 7.22
N HIS A 58 -7.05 -11.08 7.10
CA HIS A 58 -8.24 -10.37 7.57
C HIS A 58 -9.52 -10.90 6.93
N LYS A 59 -9.54 -11.10 5.60
CA LYS A 59 -10.69 -11.67 4.89
C LYS A 59 -11.07 -13.05 5.42
N LYS A 60 -10.07 -13.93 5.61
CA LYS A 60 -10.30 -15.28 6.15
C LYS A 60 -10.87 -15.26 7.56
N GLU A 61 -10.39 -14.36 8.42
CA GLU A 61 -10.92 -14.22 9.78
C GLU A 61 -12.35 -13.67 9.77
N CYS A 62 -12.66 -12.69 8.93
CA CYS A 62 -14.04 -12.23 8.73
C CYS A 62 -14.97 -13.36 8.27
N GLU A 63 -14.55 -14.19 7.31
CA GLU A 63 -15.33 -15.35 6.84
C GLU A 63 -15.51 -16.45 7.91
N LYS A 64 -14.54 -16.62 8.81
CA LYS A 64 -14.69 -17.52 9.96
C LYS A 64 -15.71 -16.97 10.96
N GLU A 65 -15.61 -15.68 11.25
CA GLU A 65 -16.51 -14.99 12.18
C GLU A 65 -17.96 -14.99 11.68
N THR A 66 -18.19 -14.78 10.39
CA THR A 66 -19.54 -14.86 9.81
C THR A 66 -20.13 -16.27 9.91
N ARG A 67 -19.33 -17.31 9.68
CA ARG A 67 -19.77 -18.71 9.83
C ARG A 67 -20.16 -19.06 11.26
N ARG A 68 -19.41 -18.59 12.26
CA ARG A 68 -19.71 -18.80 13.68
C ARG A 68 -21.02 -18.16 14.13
N ARG A 69 -21.45 -17.06 13.48
CA ARG A 69 -22.73 -16.40 13.79
C ARG A 69 -23.96 -17.11 13.22
N HIS A 70 -23.77 -18.06 12.31
CA HIS A 70 -24.86 -18.77 11.63
C HIS A 70 -25.18 -20.14 12.25
N THR A 71 -24.29 -20.66 13.09
CA THR A 71 -24.57 -21.76 14.04
C THR A 71 -25.17 -21.19 15.31
#